data_AF-A0A9E3R779-F1
#
_entry.id   AF-A0A9E3R779-F1
#
_cell.length_a   1.000
_cell.length_b   1.000
_cell.length_c   1.000
_cell.angle_alpha   90.00
_cell.angle_beta   90.00
_cell.angle_gamma   90.00
#
_symmetry.space_group_name_H-M   'P 1'
#
loop_
_entity.id
_entity.type
_entity.pdbx_description
1 polymer ?
#
loop_
_entity_poly.entity_id
_entity_poly.type
_entity_poly.pdbx_seq_one_letter_code
_entity_poly.pdbx_strand_id
1 'polypeptide(L)'
;MSRSGWLAVLVLGSGCVTVEGSFVPEGKRSAAFDLQCSQENLEVVVLERKDGLSCDGSRIGITGCGKQVTYACEGSTWKRSSKVERAGN
;
A
#
# COMPACT_ATOMS: atom_id res chain seq x y z
N MET A 1 34.97 18.31 -37.21
CA MET A 1 33.64 17.65 -37.13
C MET A 1 33.74 16.54 -36.09
N SER A 2 33.46 16.83 -34.81
CA SER A 2 33.46 15.78 -33.76
C SER A 2 32.05 15.61 -33.22
N ARG A 3 31.51 14.45 -33.56
CA ARG A 3 30.24 13.89 -33.10
C ARG A 3 30.40 13.51 -31.64
N SER A 4 29.61 14.12 -30.75
CA SER A 4 29.39 13.62 -29.39
C SER A 4 28.05 14.14 -28.89
N GLY A 5 26.98 13.74 -29.59
CA GLY A 5 25.62 13.89 -29.09
C GLY A 5 25.41 12.82 -28.03
N TRP A 6 25.44 13.23 -26.77
CA TRP A 6 25.12 12.37 -25.63
C TRP A 6 23.68 11.87 -25.78
N LEU A 7 23.53 10.55 -25.88
CA LEU A 7 22.25 9.87 -25.78
C LEU A 7 21.76 10.04 -24.34
N ALA A 8 20.78 10.92 -24.14
CA ALA A 8 20.06 11.06 -22.90
C ALA A 8 19.31 9.75 -22.62
N VAL A 9 19.74 9.02 -21.59
CA VAL A 9 19.01 7.88 -21.04
C VAL A 9 17.73 8.43 -20.42
N LEU A 10 16.61 8.27 -21.13
CA LEU A 10 15.28 8.41 -20.54
C LEU A 10 15.11 7.28 -19.54
N VAL A 11 15.40 7.56 -18.28
CA VAL A 11 14.98 6.72 -17.15
C VAL A 11 13.45 6.74 -17.14
N LEU A 12 12.84 5.76 -17.79
CA LEU A 12 11.45 5.41 -17.58
C LEU A 12 11.34 5.02 -16.10
N GLY A 13 10.94 5.97 -15.28
CA GLY A 13 10.44 5.70 -13.94
C GLY A 13 9.18 4.87 -14.10
N SER A 14 9.34 3.54 -14.22
CA SER A 14 8.32 2.59 -13.79
C SER A 14 8.13 2.87 -12.31
N GLY A 15 7.22 3.80 -12.00
CA GLY A 15 6.82 4.11 -10.64
C GLY A 15 6.33 2.81 -10.05
N CYS A 16 7.22 2.15 -9.31
CA CYS A 16 6.92 0.94 -8.58
C CYS A 16 5.95 1.39 -7.49
N VAL A 17 4.64 1.35 -7.78
CA VAL A 17 3.61 1.71 -6.83
C VAL A 17 3.67 0.66 -5.74
N THR A 18 4.24 1.01 -4.59
CA THR A 18 4.30 0.10 -3.46
C THR A 18 2.87 -0.12 -2.95
N VAL A 19 2.59 -1.33 -2.46
CA VAL A 19 1.30 -1.69 -1.86
C VAL A 19 0.88 -0.65 -0.80
N GLU A 20 1.83 -0.25 0.04
CA GLU A 20 1.65 0.81 1.04
C GLU A 20 1.39 2.18 0.40
N GLY A 21 2.15 2.56 -0.63
CA GLY A 21 1.96 3.84 -1.35
C GLY A 21 0.58 3.97 -2.00
N SER A 22 0.00 2.86 -2.48
CA SER A 22 -1.36 2.83 -3.02
C SER A 22 -2.46 2.94 -1.95
N PHE A 23 -2.16 2.55 -0.70
CA PHE A 23 -3.13 2.53 0.40
C PHE A 23 -3.10 3.80 1.25
N VAL A 24 -1.91 4.29 1.60
CA VAL A 24 -1.69 5.33 2.63
C VAL A 24 -2.55 6.61 2.47
N PRO A 25 -2.74 7.22 1.28
CA PRO A 25 -3.42 8.52 1.20
C PRO A 25 -4.88 8.51 1.67
N GLU A 26 -5.65 7.46 1.35
CA GLU A 26 -7.07 7.36 1.74
C GLU A 26 -7.30 6.26 2.80
N GLY A 27 -6.55 5.17 2.71
CA GLY A 27 -6.72 3.99 3.54
C GLY A 27 -6.42 4.21 5.02
N LYS A 28 -5.43 5.06 5.36
CA LYS A 28 -5.16 5.40 6.77
C LYS A 28 -6.31 6.16 7.42
N ARG A 29 -7.04 6.99 6.67
CA ARG A 29 -8.20 7.72 7.19
C ARG A 29 -9.37 6.77 7.47
N SER A 30 -9.65 5.85 6.54
CA SER A 30 -10.65 4.80 6.76
C SER A 30 -10.28 3.91 7.93
N ALA A 31 -9.01 3.51 8.03
CA ALA A 31 -8.54 2.68 9.14
C ALA A 31 -8.61 3.41 10.50
N ALA A 32 -8.33 4.72 10.54
CA ALA A 32 -8.47 5.54 11.74
C ALA A 32 -9.92 5.57 12.24
N PHE A 33 -10.88 5.77 11.33
CA PHE A 33 -12.30 5.71 11.65
C PHE A 33 -12.73 4.33 12.14
N ASP A 34 -12.31 3.30 11.41
CA ASP A 34 -12.60 1.89 11.66
C ASP A 34 -12.09 1.42 13.02
N LEU A 35 -10.92 1.88 13.42
CA LEU A 35 -10.28 1.53 14.69
C LEU A 35 -10.63 2.52 15.81
N GLN A 36 -11.28 3.65 15.49
CA GLN A 36 -11.44 4.78 16.42
C GLN A 36 -10.10 5.19 17.04
N CYS A 37 -9.09 5.34 16.18
CA CYS A 37 -7.70 5.60 16.53
C CYS A 37 -7.17 6.77 15.69
N SER A 38 -6.25 7.57 16.23
CA SER A 38 -5.65 8.65 15.42
C SER A 38 -4.68 8.09 14.38
N GLN A 39 -4.57 8.78 13.24
CA GLN A 39 -3.76 8.30 12.11
C GLN A 39 -2.28 8.16 12.46
N GLU A 40 -1.74 8.98 13.38
CA GLU A 40 -0.36 8.85 13.83
C GLU A 40 -0.09 7.58 14.65
N ASN A 41 -1.12 6.99 15.24
CA ASN A 41 -1.03 5.75 16.03
C ASN A 41 -1.38 4.50 15.20
N LEU A 42 -1.47 4.64 13.88
CA LEU A 42 -1.72 3.54 12.95
C LEU A 42 -0.43 3.01 12.34
N GLU A 43 -0.24 1.71 12.43
CA GLU A 43 0.81 0.96 11.76
C GLU A 43 0.22 0.13 10.63
N VAL A 44 0.81 0.27 9.43
CA VAL A 44 0.43 -0.51 8.24
C VAL A 44 1.39 -1.68 8.15
N VAL A 45 0.86 -2.89 8.11
CA VAL A 45 1.63 -4.12 7.95
C VAL A 45 1.20 -4.81 6.66
N VAL A 46 2.15 -5.09 5.78
CA VAL A 46 1.86 -5.82 4.54
C VAL A 46 1.75 -7.30 4.85
N LEU A 47 0.55 -7.87 4.71
CA LEU A 47 0.28 -9.29 4.98
C LEU A 47 0.55 -10.15 3.74
N GLU A 48 0.18 -9.63 2.57
CA GLU A 48 0.46 -10.25 1.28
C GLU A 48 0.77 -9.17 0.26
N ARG A 49 1.95 -9.27 -0.34
CA ARG A 49 2.35 -8.44 -1.47
C ARG A 49 2.15 -9.24 -2.75
N LYS A 50 1.38 -8.68 -3.68
CA LYS A 50 1.39 -9.12 -5.08
C LYS A 50 2.12 -8.07 -5.90
N ASP A 51 3.25 -8.47 -6.45
CA ASP A 51 4.05 -7.64 -7.33
C ASP A 51 3.43 -7.64 -8.74
N GLY A 52 3.23 -6.46 -9.30
CA GLY A 52 2.55 -6.26 -10.59
C GLY A 52 2.31 -4.80 -10.92
N LEU A 53 1.51 -4.52 -11.95
CA LEU A 53 1.13 -3.15 -12.33
C LEU A 53 0.03 -2.56 -11.42
N SER A 54 -0.57 -3.36 -10.53
CA SER A 54 -1.63 -2.95 -9.60
C SER A 54 -1.44 -3.57 -8.22
N CYS A 55 -2.24 -3.13 -7.24
CA CYS A 55 -2.30 -3.75 -5.92
C CYS A 55 -3.20 -4.99 -5.87
N ASP A 56 -3.83 -5.40 -6.98
CA ASP A 56 -4.84 -6.47 -7.00
C ASP A 56 -4.33 -7.76 -6.33
N GLY A 57 -5.13 -8.31 -5.43
CA GLY A 57 -4.78 -9.48 -4.63
C GLY A 57 -3.81 -9.21 -3.47
N SER A 58 -3.31 -7.99 -3.30
CA SER A 58 -2.51 -7.62 -2.12
C SER A 58 -3.40 -7.46 -0.88
N ARG A 59 -2.83 -7.76 0.29
CA ARG A 59 -3.50 -7.66 1.58
C ARG A 59 -2.61 -6.93 2.58
N ILE A 60 -3.22 -6.07 3.39
CA ILE A 60 -2.54 -5.35 4.46
C ILE A 60 -3.38 -5.41 5.74
N GLY A 61 -2.70 -5.43 6.88
CA GLY A 61 -3.28 -5.27 8.20
C GLY A 61 -2.94 -3.89 8.73
N ILE A 62 -3.92 -3.17 9.25
CA ILE A 62 -3.69 -1.94 10.00
C ILE A 62 -3.91 -2.23 11.48
N THR A 63 -2.92 -1.90 12.29
CA THR A 63 -3.00 -2.01 13.74
C THR A 63 -2.91 -0.63 14.37
N GLY A 64 -3.60 -0.43 15.48
CA GLY A 64 -3.58 0.83 16.21
C GLY A 64 -4.55 0.82 17.38
N CYS A 65 -4.19 1.49 18.47
CA CYS A 65 -5.02 1.60 19.68
C CYS A 65 -5.54 0.24 20.21
N GLY A 66 -4.74 -0.82 20.14
CA GLY A 66 -5.09 -2.17 20.59
C GLY A 66 -6.10 -2.91 19.69
N LYS A 67 -6.41 -2.35 18.52
CA LYS A 67 -7.34 -2.94 17.54
C LYS A 67 -6.61 -3.22 16.22
N GLN A 68 -7.25 -4.02 15.39
CA GLN A 68 -6.74 -4.38 14.06
C GLN A 68 -7.88 -4.45 13.04
N VAL A 69 -7.59 -4.03 11.81
CA VAL A 69 -8.45 -4.20 10.63
C VAL A 69 -7.59 -4.68 9.46
N THR A 70 -8.16 -5.46 8.55
CA THR A 70 -7.48 -5.95 7.35
C THR A 70 -8.13 -5.35 6.11
N TYR A 71 -7.33 -4.96 5.12
CA TYR A 71 -7.81 -4.53 3.81
C TYR A 71 -7.24 -5.44 2.72
N ALA A 72 -8.07 -5.72 1.71
CA ALA A 72 -7.68 -6.39 0.49
C ALA A 72 -7.84 -5.43 -0.69
N CYS A 73 -6.90 -5.45 -1.63
CA CYS A 73 -7.06 -4.71 -2.87
C CYS A 73 -7.71 -5.60 -3.93
N GLU A 74 -8.84 -5.13 -4.47
CA GLU A 74 -9.57 -5.75 -5.57
C GLU A 74 -9.51 -4.81 -6.79
N GLY A 75 -8.84 -5.25 -7.85
CA GLY A 75 -8.43 -4.48 -9.03
C GLY A 75 -7.43 -3.38 -8.69
N SER A 76 -7.95 -2.26 -8.21
CA SER A 76 -7.19 -1.07 -7.79
C SER A 76 -7.87 -0.34 -6.63
N THR A 77 -8.86 -0.98 -6.00
CA THR A 77 -9.63 -0.42 -4.89
C THR A 77 -9.39 -1.22 -3.63
N TRP A 78 -9.02 -0.53 -2.55
CA TRP A 78 -8.88 -1.12 -1.22
C TRP A 78 -10.25 -1.28 -0.56
N LYS A 79 -10.56 -2.50 -0.12
CA LYS A 79 -11.79 -2.82 0.60
C LYS A 79 -11.47 -3.47 1.93
N ARG A 80 -12.28 -3.14 2.94
CA ARG A 80 -12.19 -3.78 4.25
C ARG A 80 -12.50 -5.26 4.09
N SER A 81 -11.56 -6.10 4.52
CA SER A 81 -11.74 -7.54 4.60
C SER A 81 -12.44 -7.90 5.91
N SER A 82 -13.42 -8.81 5.86
CA SER A 82 -14.00 -9.42 7.05
C SER A 82 -13.05 -10.40 7.74
N LYS A 83 -11.99 -10.83 7.05
CA LYS A 83 -10.97 -11.72 7.57
C LYS A 83 -9.89 -10.89 8.27
N VAL A 84 -9.91 -10.89 9.60
CA VAL A 84 -8.83 -10.29 10.40
C VAL A 84 -7.67 -11.29 10.43
N GLU A 85 -6.63 -10.99 9.67
CA GLU A 85 -5.39 -11.76 9.70
C GLU A 85 -4.36 -10.99 10.51
N ARG A 86 -3.98 -11.53 11.67
CA ARG A 86 -2.86 -10.98 12.43
C ARG A 86 -1.62 -11.04 11.54
N ALA A 87 -0.88 -9.92 11.48
CA ALA A 87 0.48 -9.96 11.00
C ALA A 87 1.24 -11.00 11.82
N GLY A 88 1.64 -12.08 11.17
CA GLY A 88 2.39 -13.15 11.82
C GLY A 88 3.73 -12.61 12.27
N ASN A 89 4.07 -12.86 13.53
CA ASN A 89 5.42 -12.73 14.06
C ASN A 89 6.31 -13.80 13.43
#